data_AF-K2DGN1-F1
#
_entry.id   AF-K2DGN1-F1
#
_cell.length_a   1.000
_cell.length_b   1.000
_cell.length_c   1.000
_cell.angle_alpha   90.00
_cell.angle_beta   90.00
_cell.angle_gamma   90.00
#
_symmetry.space_group_name_H-M   'P 1'
#
loop_
_entity.id
_entity.type
_entity.pdbx_description
1 polymer ?
#
loop_
_entity_poly.entity_id
_entity_poly.type
_entity_poly.pdbx_seq_one_letter_code
_entity_poly.pdbx_strand_id
1 'polypeptide(L)' 'SCVAAMPYAQTLRAAGVKERDLPMLAEDAMKVQRLLVNNPREVVYADALAIYQAAY' A
#
# COMPACT_ATOMS: atom_id res chain seq x y z
N SER A 1 -3.32 21.49 -2.66
CA SER A 1 -3.01 20.07 -2.93
C SER A 1 -1.51 19.86 -2.86
N CYS A 2 -0.98 19.63 -1.66
CA CYS A 2 0.46 19.70 -1.38
C CYS A 2 1.25 18.44 -1.81
N VAL A 3 0.55 17.34 -2.13
CA VAL A 3 1.16 16.06 -2.51
C VAL A 3 1.68 16.05 -3.95
N ALA A 4 1.05 16.81 -4.86
CA ALA A 4 1.42 16.84 -6.28
C ALA A 4 2.80 17.48 -6.55
N ALA A 5 3.32 18.26 -5.61
CA ALA A 5 4.58 19.00 -5.75
C ALA A 5 5.80 18.29 -5.14
N MET A 6 5.62 17.12 -4.51
CA MET A 6 6.74 16.38 -3.92
C MET A 6 7.44 15.53 -4.98
N PRO A 7 8.79 15.51 -5.02
CA PRO A 7 9.58 14.82 -6.04
C PRO A 7 9.63 13.29 -5.82
N TYR A 8 8.56 12.69 -5.30
CA TYR A 8 8.46 11.25 -5.05
C TYR A 8 7.54 10.59 -6.08
N ALA A 9 7.79 9.32 -6.37
CA ALA A 9 6.93 8.53 -7.24
C ALA A 9 5.49 8.53 -6.69
N GLN A 10 4.54 8.97 -7.51
CA GLN A 10 3.13 9.12 -7.12
C GLN A 10 2.31 7.83 -7.30
N THR A 11 2.85 6.84 -8.01
CA THR A 11 2.24 5.52 -8.20
C THR A 11 3.26 4.41 -7.96
N LEU A 12 2.77 3.21 -7.61
CA LEU A 12 3.64 2.05 -7.41
C LEU A 12 4.40 1.68 -8.70
N ARG A 13 3.76 1.86 -9.87
CA ARG A 13 4.42 1.70 -11.17
C ARG A 13 5.60 2.68 -11.35
N ALA A 14 5.42 3.96 -10.98
CA ALA A 14 6.47 4.96 -11.06
C ALA A 14 7.62 4.70 -10.06
N ALA A 15 7.32 3.98 -8.96
CA ALA A 15 8.32 3.51 -8.01
C ALA A 15 9.04 2.20 -8.45
N GLY A 16 8.68 1.64 -9.61
CA GLY A 16 9.30 0.42 -10.16
C GLY A 16 8.71 -0.90 -9.62
N VAL A 17 7.58 -0.84 -8.90
CA VAL A 17 6.87 -2.03 -8.42
C VAL A 17 6.16 -2.71 -9.59
N LYS A 18 6.28 -4.03 -9.70
CA LYS A 18 5.52 -4.82 -10.67
C LYS A 18 4.20 -5.25 -10.07
N GLU A 19 3.16 -5.33 -10.88
CA GLU A 19 1.82 -5.73 -10.43
C GLU A 19 1.81 -7.13 -9.75
N ARG A 20 2.68 -8.03 -10.20
CA ARG A 20 2.87 -9.37 -9.58
C ARG A 20 3.42 -9.34 -8.16
N ASP A 21 4.03 -8.22 -7.74
CA ASP A 21 4.63 -8.07 -6.41
C ASP A 21 3.60 -7.54 -5.40
N LEU A 22 2.42 -7.07 -5.86
CA LEU A 22 1.35 -6.55 -5.00
C LEU A 22 0.85 -7.56 -3.93
N PRO A 23 0.66 -8.86 -4.24
CA PRO A 23 0.25 -9.84 -3.24
C PRO A 23 1.27 -10.01 -2.11
N MET A 24 2.57 -9.95 -2.43
CA MET A 24 3.67 -10.04 -1.46
C MET A 24 3.69 -8.79 -0.58
N LEU A 25 3.51 -7.60 -1.17
CA LEU A 25 3.43 -6.34 -0.42
C LEU A 25 2.23 -6.30 0.53
N ALA A 26 1.08 -6.82 0.10
CA ALA A 26 -0.10 -6.96 0.95
C ALA A 26 0.16 -7.91 2.13
N GLU A 27 0.86 -9.03 1.90
CA GLU A 27 1.24 -9.96 2.97
C GLU A 27 2.22 -9.33 3.97
N ASP A 28 3.21 -8.57 3.48
CA ASP A 28 4.15 -7.85 4.35
C ASP A 28 3.47 -6.74 5.14
N ALA A 29 2.48 -6.05 4.57
CA ALA A 29 1.68 -5.06 5.29
C ALA A 29 0.94 -5.68 6.49
N MET A 30 0.46 -6.93 6.34
CA MET A 30 -0.18 -7.66 7.43
C MET A 30 0.79 -8.02 8.59
N LYS A 31 2.11 -8.02 8.35
CA LYS A 31 3.12 -8.26 9.40
C LYS A 31 3.35 -7.03 10.30
N VAL A 32 2.87 -5.85 9.90
CA VAL A 32 3.04 -4.59 10.65
C VAL A 32 1.97 -4.45 11.73
N GLN A 33 2.11 -5.24 12.81
CA GLN A 33 1.11 -5.35 13.88
C GLN A 33 0.82 -4.02 14.59
N ARG A 34 1.85 -3.21 14.87
CA ARG A 34 1.69 -1.95 15.65
C ARG A 34 0.86 -0.89 14.92
N LEU A 35 0.90 -0.90 13.58
CA LEU A 35 0.18 0.04 12.73
C LEU A 35 -1.25 -0.45 12.46
N LEU A 36 -1.45 -1.77 12.35
CA LEU A 36 -2.77 -2.38 12.23
C LEU A 36 -3.61 -2.24 13.50
N VAL A 37 -2.99 -2.38 14.69
CA VAL A 37 -3.67 -2.17 15.98
C VAL A 37 -4.16 -0.72 16.17
N ASN A 38 -3.46 0.25 15.58
CA ASN A 38 -3.84 1.67 15.64
C ASN A 38 -4.62 2.13 14.40
N ASN A 39 -4.93 1.22 13.48
CA ASN A 39 -5.71 1.56 12.30
C ASN A 39 -7.18 1.66 12.74
N PRO A 40 -7.86 2.80 12.52
CA PRO A 40 -9.24 2.98 12.96
C PRO A 40 -10.23 2.03 12.24
N ARG A 41 -9.78 1.35 11.19
CA ARG A 41 -10.51 0.29 10.51
C ARG A 41 -9.72 -0.99 10.64
N GLU A 42 -10.42 -2.09 10.92
CA GLU A 42 -9.84 -3.42 10.80
C GLU A 42 -9.45 -3.64 9.34
N VAL A 43 -8.17 -3.90 9.09
CA VAL A 43 -7.63 -4.15 7.75
C VAL A 43 -7.31 -5.62 7.67
N VAL A 44 -8.01 -6.35 6.80
CA VAL A 44 -7.64 -7.73 6.45
C VAL A 44 -6.83 -7.77 5.16
N TYR A 45 -6.24 -8.92 4.84
CA TYR A 45 -5.39 -9.08 3.65
C TYR A 45 -6.07 -8.61 2.35
N ALA A 46 -7.38 -8.88 2.20
CA ALA A 46 -8.15 -8.45 1.04
C ALA A 46 -8.22 -6.92 0.92
N ASP A 47 -8.33 -6.20 2.03
CA ASP A 47 -8.34 -4.74 2.05
C ASP A 47 -6.96 -4.17 1.70
N ALA A 48 -5.90 -4.76 2.26
CA ALA A 48 -4.53 -4.38 1.95
C ALA A 48 -4.25 -4.56 0.44
N LEU A 49 -4.65 -5.71 -0.12
CA LEU A 49 -4.50 -5.98 -1.55
C LEU A 49 -5.29 -4.97 -2.41
N ALA A 50 -6.53 -4.66 -2.04
CA ALA A 50 -7.34 -3.69 -2.76
C ALA A 50 -6.72 -2.27 -2.73
N ILE A 51 -6.12 -1.87 -1.60
CA ILE A 51 -5.40 -0.59 -1.48
C ILE A 51 -4.18 -0.57 -2.41
N TYR A 52 -3.37 -1.64 -2.43
CA TYR A 52 -2.21 -1.74 -3.32
C TYR A 52 -2.61 -1.75 -4.81
N GLN A 53 -3.72 -2.41 -5.15
CA GLN A 53 -4.28 -2.39 -6.52
C GLN A 53 -4.78 -1.00 -6.92
N ALA A 54 -5.42 -0.26 -6.02
CA ALA A 54 -5.90 1.10 -6.30
C ALA A 54 -4.77 2.14 -6.43
N ALA A 55 -3.59 1.86 -5.86
CA ALA A 55 -2.42 2.74 -5.87
C ALA A 55 -1.40 2.42 -6.99
N TYR A 56 -1.63 1.36 -7.76
CA TYR A 56 -0.86 1.02 -8.96
C TYR A 56 -1.19 1.96 -10.12
#